data_AF-A0A4R4JYY2-F1
#
_entry.id   AF-A0A4R4JYY2-F1
#
_cell.length_a   1.000
_cell.length_b   1.000
_cell.length_c   1.000
_cell.angle_alpha   90.00
_cell.angle_beta   90.00
_cell.angle_gamma   90.00
#
_symmetry.space_group_name_H-M   'P 1'
#
loop_
_entity.id
_entity.type
_entity.pdbx_description
1 polymer ?
#
loop_
_entity_poly.entity_id
_entity_poly.type
_entity_poly.pdbx_seq_one_letter_code
_entity_poly.pdbx_strand_id
1 'polypeptide(L)'
;MIQLSAVLSEVNKPGSVFNITYRKVDGSWGEKKSCMLRTSTHSAGGERKRMNRSGTLKLIQQSNNQLLDVYIDFLLTFNGQAINHLY
;
A
#
# COMPACT_ATOMS: atom_id res chain seq x y z
N MET A 1 -6.13 13.19 -8.71
CA MET A 1 -6.27 12.86 -7.27
C MET A 1 -7.13 11.60 -7.20
N ILE A 2 -6.76 10.62 -6.38
CA ILE A 2 -7.44 9.32 -6.27
C ILE A 2 -8.03 9.15 -4.87
N GLN A 3 -9.23 8.58 -4.78
CA GLN A 3 -9.85 8.30 -3.48
C GLN A 3 -9.16 7.15 -2.76
N LEU A 4 -9.03 7.24 -1.43
CA LEU A 4 -8.43 6.18 -0.63
C LEU A 4 -9.15 4.83 -0.84
N SER A 5 -10.48 4.84 -0.98
CA SER A 5 -11.27 3.63 -1.27
C SER A 5 -10.85 2.95 -2.59
N ALA A 6 -10.54 3.74 -3.63
CA ALA A 6 -10.05 3.23 -4.90
C ALA A 6 -8.62 2.68 -4.77
N VAL A 7 -7.75 3.34 -4.00
CA VAL A 7 -6.40 2.84 -3.68
C VAL A 7 -6.49 1.47 -3.00
N LEU A 8 -7.31 1.35 -1.95
CA LEU A 8 -7.47 0.09 -1.22
C LEU A 8 -8.07 -1.01 -2.12
N SER A 9 -9.00 -0.67 -3.01
CA SER A 9 -9.51 -1.62 -4.00
C SER A 9 -8.39 -2.15 -4.91
N GLU A 10 -7.54 -1.26 -5.43
CA GLU A 10 -6.44 -1.61 -6.32
C GLU A 10 -5.36 -2.45 -5.63
N VAL A 11 -4.98 -2.06 -4.41
CA VAL A 11 -3.96 -2.75 -3.60
C VAL A 11 -4.38 -4.18 -3.25
N ASN A 12 -5.70 -4.43 -3.10
CA ASN A 12 -6.21 -5.77 -2.81
C ASN A 12 -6.27 -6.71 -4.02
N LYS A 13 -6.20 -6.17 -5.24
CA LYS A 13 -6.25 -6.99 -6.45
C LYS A 13 -5.05 -7.96 -6.49
N PRO A 14 -5.27 -9.27 -6.74
CA PRO A 14 -4.18 -10.23 -6.87
C PRO A 14 -3.17 -9.80 -7.94
N GLY A 15 -1.88 -9.86 -7.61
CA GLY A 15 -0.81 -9.51 -8.53
C GLY A 15 -0.71 -8.01 -8.86
N SER A 16 -1.47 -7.15 -8.17
CA SER A 16 -1.39 -5.70 -8.37
C SER A 16 0.00 -5.18 -7.99
N VAL A 17 0.58 -4.40 -8.91
CA VAL A 17 1.88 -3.74 -8.75
C VAL A 17 1.65 -2.25 -8.81
N PHE A 18 2.16 -1.54 -7.82
CA PHE A 18 1.92 -0.11 -7.67
C PHE A 18 3.11 0.62 -7.04
N ASN A 19 3.13 1.92 -7.22
CA ASN A 19 4.10 2.84 -6.64
C ASN A 19 3.42 3.67 -5.57
N ILE A 20 4.08 3.88 -4.44
CA ILE A 20 3.57 4.71 -3.35
C ILE A 20 4.62 5.70 -2.88
N THR A 21 4.14 6.86 -2.44
CA THR A 21 4.89 7.73 -1.54
C THR A 21 4.17 7.81 -0.21
N TYR A 22 4.95 7.91 0.86
CA TYR A 22 4.41 7.93 2.22
C TYR A 22 5.26 8.79 3.14
N ARG A 23 4.66 9.26 4.22
CA ARG A 23 5.35 9.97 5.29
C ARG A 23 5.96 8.96 6.27
N LYS A 24 7.22 9.17 6.63
CA LYS A 24 7.92 8.39 7.67
C LYS A 24 7.70 9.02 9.04
N VAL A 25 8.04 8.27 10.09
CA VAL A 25 7.92 8.72 11.50
C VAL A 25 8.81 9.93 11.79
N ASP A 26 9.97 10.03 11.13
CA ASP A 26 10.88 11.17 11.22
C ASP A 26 10.38 12.43 10.49
N GLY A 27 9.19 12.38 9.88
CA GLY A 27 8.60 13.47 9.12
C GLY A 27 9.13 13.60 7.68
N SER A 28 10.14 12.81 7.30
CA SER A 28 10.64 12.73 5.93
C SER A 28 9.71 11.92 5.02
N TRP A 29 9.97 11.98 3.72
CA TRP A 29 9.16 11.33 2.69
C TRP A 29 9.88 10.07 2.22
N GLY A 30 9.13 8.98 2.06
CA GLY A 30 9.59 7.74 1.46
C GLY A 30 8.90 7.51 0.13
N GLU A 31 9.63 6.97 -0.84
CA GLU A 31 9.08 6.48 -2.09
C GLU A 31 9.43 5.00 -2.24
N LYS A 32 8.44 4.21 -2.66
CA LYS A 32 8.63 2.81 -3.01
C LYS A 32 7.96 2.50 -4.33
N LYS A 33 8.72 1.87 -5.23
CA LYS A 33 8.30 1.52 -6.58
C LYS A 33 8.17 0.01 -6.74
N SER A 34 7.29 -0.41 -7.63
CA SER A 34 7.03 -1.82 -7.94
C SER A 34 6.72 -2.63 -6.68
N CYS A 35 5.83 -2.09 -5.85
CA CYS A 35 5.34 -2.74 -4.65
C CYS A 35 4.13 -3.60 -4.98
N MET A 36 4.03 -4.74 -4.31
CA MET A 36 2.83 -5.56 -4.31
C MET A 36 2.46 -5.91 -2.87
N LEU A 37 1.20 -6.20 -2.63
CA LEU A 37 0.77 -6.68 -1.33
C LEU A 37 1.45 -8.01 -1.02
N ARG A 38 2.00 -8.15 0.18
CA ARG A 38 2.68 -9.38 0.59
C ARG A 38 1.66 -10.52 0.58
N THR A 39 1.81 -11.43 -0.38
CA THR A 39 1.10 -12.71 -0.36
C THR A 39 1.75 -13.58 0.71
N SER A 40 1.08 -13.72 1.86
CA SER A 40 1.20 -14.98 2.59
C SER A 40 0.72 -16.07 1.63
N THR A 41 1.53 -17.08 1.40
CA THR A 41 1.40 -18.14 0.39
C THR A 41 0.08 -18.94 0.44
N HIS A 42 -0.84 -18.61 1.36
CA HIS A 42 -2.14 -19.25 1.51
C HIS A 42 -3.33 -18.28 1.73
N SER A 43 -3.12 -16.97 1.61
CA SER A 43 -4.11 -15.99 2.08
C SER A 43 -5.16 -15.66 1.02
N ALA A 44 -6.34 -16.29 1.16
CA ALA A 44 -7.58 -15.89 0.51
C ALA A 44 -7.86 -14.38 0.69
N GLY A 45 -8.61 -13.76 -0.22
CA GLY A 45 -8.86 -12.31 -0.24
C GLY A 45 -9.40 -11.69 1.07
N GLY A 46 -9.90 -12.51 2.02
CA GLY A 46 -10.31 -12.07 3.36
C GLY A 46 -9.15 -11.58 4.25
N GLU A 47 -7.98 -12.22 4.19
CA GLU A 47 -6.81 -11.81 4.99
C GLU A 47 -6.26 -10.45 4.54
N ARG A 48 -6.25 -10.18 3.23
CA ARG A 48 -5.84 -8.87 2.69
C ARG A 48 -6.75 -7.74 3.17
N LYS A 49 -8.06 -7.97 3.20
CA LYS A 49 -9.04 -7.01 3.74
C LYS A 49 -8.82 -6.76 5.23
N ARG A 50 -8.47 -7.79 6.01
CA ARG A 50 -8.14 -7.65 7.45
C ARG A 50 -6.88 -6.83 7.70
N MET A 51 -5.84 -7.02 6.89
CA MET A 51 -4.61 -6.23 6.98
C MET A 51 -4.89 -4.73 6.75
N ASN A 52 -5.71 -4.40 5.76
CA ASN A 52 -6.06 -2.99 5.55
C ASN A 52 -6.94 -2.42 6.67
N ARG A 53 -7.77 -3.24 7.32
CA ARG A 53 -8.53 -2.83 8.51
C ARG A 53 -7.64 -2.55 9.72
N SER A 54 -6.42 -3.09 9.78
CA SER A 54 -5.46 -2.73 10.83
C SER A 54 -4.75 -1.40 10.56
N GLY A 55 -5.10 -0.70 9.48
CA GLY A 55 -4.47 0.57 9.10
C GLY A 55 -3.09 0.41 8.48
N THR A 56 -2.65 -0.81 8.13
CA THR A 56 -1.28 -1.07 7.66
C THR A 56 -1.25 -1.93 6.40
N LEU A 57 -0.56 -1.44 5.37
CA LEU A 57 -0.21 -2.20 4.17
C LEU A 57 1.10 -2.93 4.41
N LYS A 58 1.09 -4.26 4.35
CA LYS A 58 2.31 -5.06 4.32
C LYS A 58 2.65 -5.37 2.88
N LEU A 59 3.76 -4.83 2.41
CA LEU A 59 4.15 -4.82 1.02
C LEU A 59 5.49 -5.54 0.84
N ILE A 60 5.72 -6.00 -0.39
CA ILE A 60 7.02 -6.48 -0.86
C ILE A 60 7.39 -5.70 -2.11
N GLN A 61 8.64 -5.21 -2.14
CA GLN A 61 9.21 -4.52 -3.29
C GLN A 61 9.81 -5.55 -4.25
N GLN A 62 9.34 -5.58 -5.50
CA GLN A 62 9.74 -6.63 -6.46
C GLN A 62 11.21 -6.57 -6.87
N SER A 63 11.83 -5.39 -6.88
CA SER A 63 13.20 -5.22 -7.36
C SER A 63 14.25 -5.91 -6.46
N ASN A 64 13.96 -6.06 -5.17
CA ASN A 64 14.94 -6.55 -4.18
C ASN A 64 14.31 -7.45 -3.11
N ASN A 65 13.05 -7.85 -3.27
CA ASN A 65 12.28 -8.61 -2.28
C ASN A 65 12.25 -7.97 -0.88
N GLN A 66 12.44 -6.66 -0.79
CA GLN A 66 12.41 -5.96 0.49
C GLN A 66 10.98 -5.91 1.03
N LEU A 67 10.80 -6.36 2.27
CA LEU A 67 9.55 -6.27 2.99
C LEU A 67 9.41 -4.87 3.61
N LEU A 68 8.21 -4.29 3.55
CA LEU A 68 7.92 -2.99 4.14
C LEU A 68 6.48 -2.91 4.62
N ASP A 69 6.29 -2.35 5.81
CA ASP A 69 4.99 -2.11 6.40
C ASP A 69 4.73 -0.59 6.42
N VAL A 70 3.63 -0.16 5.82
CA VAL A 70 3.29 1.26 5.64
C VAL A 70 1.90 1.52 6.19
N TYR A 71 1.77 2.54 7.04
CA TYR A 71 0.47 2.99 7.53
C TYR A 71 -0.33 3.64 6.42
N ILE A 72 -1.59 3.23 6.27
CA ILE A 72 -2.50 3.72 5.24
C ILE A 72 -2.67 5.24 5.36
N ASP A 73 -2.82 5.74 6.59
CA ASP A 73 -3.00 7.16 6.89
C ASP A 73 -1.79 8.03 6.47
N PHE A 74 -0.62 7.41 6.28
CA PHE A 74 0.60 8.11 5.89
C PHE A 74 0.89 8.06 4.39
N LEU A 75 0.03 7.40 3.59
CA LEU A 75 0.16 7.40 2.14
C LEU A 75 -0.14 8.80 1.58
N LEU A 76 0.70 9.25 0.65
CA LEU A 76 0.59 10.59 0.04
C LEU A 76 0.19 10.49 -1.42
N THR A 77 0.89 9.64 -2.18
CA THR A 77 0.56 9.36 -3.58
C THR A 77 0.48 7.87 -3.86
N PHE A 78 -0.38 7.51 -4.81
CA PHE A 78 -0.52 6.18 -5.37
C PHE A 78 -0.38 6.27 -6.90
N ASN A 79 0.58 5.56 -7.48
CA ASN A 79 0.92 5.62 -8.91
C ASN A 79 1.10 7.06 -9.42
N GLY A 80 1.73 7.92 -8.61
CA GLY A 80 1.95 9.34 -8.92
C GLY A 80 0.74 10.25 -8.71
N GLN A 81 -0.43 9.73 -8.34
CA GLN A 81 -1.61 10.51 -8.04
C GLN A 81 -1.74 10.77 -6.53
N ALA A 82 -1.95 12.03 -6.14
CA ALA A 82 -2.25 12.38 -4.75
C ALA A 82 -3.50 11.65 -4.23
N ILE A 83 -3.41 11.10 -3.03
CA ILE A 83 -4.49 10.35 -2.39
C ILE A 83 -5.35 11.32 -1.59
N ASN A 84 -6.67 11.23 -1.80
CA ASN A 84 -7.64 11.87 -0.95
C ASN A 84 -8.05 10.94 0.19
N HIS A 85 -7.80 11.37 1.43
CA HIS A 85 -8.16 10.65 2.66
C HIS A 85 -9.53 11.05 3.22
N LEU A 86 -10.21 12.00 2.58
CA LEU A 86 -11.56 12.37 2.96
C LEU A 86 -12.51 11.22 2.55
N TYR A 87 -13.28 10.73 3.53
CA TYR A 87 -14.34 9.73 3.34
C TYR A 87 -15.60 10.35 2.73
#